data_AF-A0A7X5E3K7-F1
#
_entry.id   AF-A0A7X5E3K7-F1
#
_cell.length_a   1.000
_cell.length_b   1.000
_cell.length_c   1.000
_cell.angle_alpha   90.00
_cell.angle_beta   90.00
_cell.angle_gamma   90.00
#
_symmetry.space_group_name_H-M   'P 1'
#
loop_
_entity.id
_entity.type
_entity.pdbx_description
1 polymer ?
#
loop_
_entity_poly.entity_id
_entity_poly.type
_entity_poly.pdbx_seq_one_letter_code
_entity_poly.pdbx_strand_id
1 'polypeptide(L)'
;DSLPQRDRKVFSYEAQMTRLEEEIQRYKKLELGLYENFVEGIINKAEYTDFRENYRGLIEEKQEAVKRLKREQQDAAAMGSQNRAWVQVFAQYENVQELDRRILLALVDKILIYEDKKVEIVFRYRDEFARAMEVAKNYKDCPLPAVG
;
A
#
# COMPACT_ATOMS: atom_id res chain seq x y z
N ASP A 1 -16.19 10.27 -25.96
CA ASP A 1 -15.22 10.37 -24.85
C ASP A 1 -14.77 9.00 -24.37
N SER A 2 -13.51 8.65 -24.62
CA SER A 2 -12.86 7.48 -24.03
C SER A 2 -11.81 7.95 -23.03
N LEU A 3 -12.02 7.64 -21.76
CA LEU A 3 -11.03 7.93 -20.72
C LEU A 3 -9.71 7.17 -20.99
N PRO A 4 -8.55 7.79 -20.73
CA PRO A 4 -7.25 7.15 -20.84
C PRO A 4 -7.20 5.80 -20.10
N GLN A 5 -6.45 4.82 -20.64
CA GLN A 5 -6.35 3.47 -20.06
C GLN A 5 -5.88 3.45 -18.59
N ARG A 6 -5.16 4.48 -18.14
CA ARG A 6 -4.73 4.67 -16.74
C ARG A 6 -5.90 4.99 -15.82
N ASP A 7 -6.70 5.99 -16.16
CA ASP A 7 -7.85 6.41 -15.37
C ASP A 7 -8.86 5.28 -15.24
N ARG A 8 -8.98 4.46 -16.29
CA ARG A 8 -9.83 3.26 -16.28
C ARG A 8 -9.35 2.18 -15.30
N LYS A 9 -8.04 2.01 -15.12
CA LYS A 9 -7.48 1.07 -14.12
C LYS A 9 -7.60 1.60 -12.69
N VAL A 10 -7.31 2.88 -12.47
CA VAL A 10 -7.44 3.52 -11.14
C VAL A 10 -8.89 3.47 -10.67
N PHE A 11 -9.83 3.85 -11.54
CA PHE A 11 -11.27 3.79 -11.27
C PHE A 11 -11.75 2.36 -10.99
N SER A 12 -11.16 1.36 -11.66
CA SER A 12 -11.44 -0.06 -11.41
C SER A 12 -11.00 -0.50 -10.00
N TYR A 13 -9.83 -0.05 -9.54
CA TYR A 13 -9.34 -0.39 -8.19
C TYR A 13 -10.17 0.29 -7.10
N GLU A 14 -10.53 1.57 -7.27
CA GLU A 14 -11.41 2.27 -6.32
C GLU A 14 -12.78 1.59 -6.23
N ALA A 15 -13.41 1.26 -7.36
CA ALA A 15 -14.70 0.58 -7.36
C ALA A 15 -14.65 -0.80 -6.67
N GLN A 16 -13.56 -1.54 -6.81
CA GLN A 16 -13.36 -2.82 -6.11
C GLN A 16 -13.15 -2.63 -4.60
N MET A 17 -12.37 -1.62 -4.20
CA MET A 17 -12.17 -1.29 -2.78
C MET A 17 -13.48 -0.85 -2.12
N THR A 18 -14.28 0.01 -2.77
CA THR A 18 -15.58 0.46 -2.25
C THR A 18 -16.51 -0.73 -2.01
N ARG A 19 -16.60 -1.68 -2.94
CA ARG A 19 -17.43 -2.89 -2.76
C ARG A 19 -16.99 -3.72 -1.57
N LEU A 20 -15.68 -3.93 -1.39
CA LEU A 20 -15.16 -4.66 -0.24
C LEU A 20 -15.43 -3.92 1.08
N GLU A 21 -15.33 -2.59 1.08
CA GLU A 21 -15.67 -1.77 2.25
C GLU A 21 -17.17 -1.85 2.59
N GLU A 22 -18.06 -1.80 1.59
CA GLU A 22 -19.50 -2.01 1.78
C GLU A 22 -19.80 -3.38 2.38
N GLU A 23 -19.15 -4.44 1.89
CA GLU A 23 -19.28 -5.78 2.45
C GLU A 23 -18.80 -5.85 3.90
N ILE A 24 -17.66 -5.24 4.24
CA ILE A 24 -17.16 -5.15 5.62
C ILE A 24 -18.20 -4.45 6.51
N GLN A 25 -18.78 -3.34 6.06
CA GLN A 25 -19.81 -2.64 6.83
C GLN A 25 -21.08 -3.49 7.02
N ARG A 26 -21.45 -4.28 6.02
CA ARG A 26 -22.57 -5.22 6.13
C ARG A 26 -22.29 -6.29 7.20
N TYR A 27 -21.11 -6.89 7.22
CA TYR A 27 -20.76 -7.87 8.25
C TYR A 27 -20.71 -7.27 9.66
N LYS A 28 -20.21 -6.04 9.80
CA LYS A 28 -20.26 -5.32 11.08
C LYS A 28 -21.69 -5.09 11.58
N LYS A 29 -22.62 -4.75 10.68
CA LYS A 29 -24.05 -4.63 11.03
C LYS A 29 -24.66 -5.98 11.45
N LEU A 30 -24.29 -7.07 10.78
CA LEU A 30 -24.72 -8.41 11.16
C LEU A 30 -24.17 -8.82 12.53
N GLU A 31 -22.91 -8.48 12.85
CA GLU A 31 -22.34 -8.74 14.18
C GLU A 31 -23.10 -7.99 15.29
N LEU A 32 -23.56 -6.77 15.02
CA LEU A 32 -24.40 -6.00 15.96
C LEU A 32 -25.76 -6.66 16.18
N GLY A 33 -26.45 -7.05 15.11
CA GLY A 33 -27.75 -7.74 15.20
C GLY A 33 -27.65 -9.14 15.84
N LEU A 34 -26.47 -9.77 15.79
CA LEU A 34 -26.23 -11.05 16.44
C LEU A 34 -26.40 -10.97 17.97
N TYR A 35 -26.06 -9.83 18.58
CA TYR A 35 -26.25 -9.62 20.01
C TYR A 35 -27.73 -9.53 20.38
N GLU A 36 -28.53 -8.83 19.57
CA GLU A 36 -29.98 -8.72 19.77
C GLU A 36 -30.64 -10.11 19.71
N ASN A 37 -30.31 -10.91 18.68
CA ASN A 37 -30.80 -12.28 18.55
C ASN A 37 -30.43 -13.18 19.74
N PHE A 38 -29.25 -12.98 20.32
CA PHE A 38 -28.81 -13.72 21.51
C PHE A 38 -29.61 -13.30 22.76
N VAL A 39 -29.83 -11.99 22.96
CA VAL A 39 -30.61 -11.47 24.10
C VAL A 39 -32.08 -11.88 24.01
N GLU A 40 -32.65 -11.91 22.80
CA GLU A 40 -34.01 -12.38 22.53
C GLU A 40 -34.14 -13.91 22.65
N GLY A 41 -33.04 -14.64 22.85
CA GLY A 41 -33.02 -16.09 23.00
C GLY A 41 -33.27 -16.85 21.70
N ILE A 42 -33.19 -16.19 20.55
CA ILE A 42 -33.32 -16.80 19.22
C ILE A 42 -32.15 -17.74 18.94
N ILE A 43 -30.96 -17.37 19.41
CA ILE A 43 -29.73 -18.16 19.32
C ILE A 43 -29.12 -18.36 20.70
N ASN A 44 -28.43 -19.49 20.88
CA ASN A 44 -27.72 -19.81 22.11
C ASN A 44 -26.28 -19.25 22.12
N LYS A 45 -25.59 -19.41 23.25
CA LYS A 45 -24.22 -18.87 23.43
C LYS A 45 -23.19 -19.50 22.48
N ALA A 46 -23.31 -20.79 22.18
CA ALA A 46 -22.40 -21.47 21.26
C ALA A 46 -22.60 -20.92 19.84
N GLU A 47 -23.84 -20.86 19.38
CA GLU A 47 -24.22 -20.29 18.08
C GLU A 47 -23.77 -18.83 17.94
N TYR A 48 -23.99 -18.00 18.98
CA TYR A 48 -23.49 -16.63 19.01
C TYR A 48 -21.97 -16.56 18.82
N THR A 49 -21.23 -17.42 19.52
CA THR A 49 -19.76 -17.43 19.46
C THR A 49 -19.28 -17.84 18.07
N ASP A 50 -19.85 -18.91 17.51
CA ASP A 50 -19.50 -19.43 16.18
C ASP A 50 -19.78 -18.40 15.08
N PHE A 51 -20.97 -17.78 15.09
CA PHE A 51 -21.32 -16.76 14.10
C PHE A 51 -20.44 -15.51 14.21
N ARG A 52 -20.13 -15.09 15.44
CA ARG A 52 -19.28 -13.94 15.68
C ARG A 52 -17.86 -14.18 15.18
N GLU A 53 -17.28 -15.34 15.46
CA GLU A 53 -15.95 -15.71 14.97
C GLU A 53 -15.92 -15.78 13.44
N ASN A 54 -16.94 -16.36 12.83
CA ASN A 54 -17.06 -16.42 11.37
C ASN A 54 -17.13 -15.01 10.75
N TYR A 55 -17.97 -14.11 11.28
CA TYR A 55 -18.06 -12.74 10.77
C TYR A 55 -16.75 -11.96 10.96
N ARG A 56 -16.05 -12.15 12.09
CA ARG A 56 -14.74 -11.54 12.29
C ARG A 56 -13.71 -12.05 11.30
N GLY A 57 -13.67 -13.36 11.03
CA GLY A 57 -12.80 -13.93 10.00
C GLY A 57 -13.06 -13.35 8.61
N LEU A 58 -14.33 -13.24 8.21
CA LEU A 58 -14.72 -12.63 6.93
C LEU A 58 -14.35 -11.14 6.85
N ILE A 59 -14.49 -10.40 7.95
CA ILE A 59 -14.07 -9.00 8.03
C ILE A 59 -12.56 -8.88 7.85
N GLU A 60 -11.77 -9.71 8.56
CA GLU A 60 -10.31 -9.71 8.48
C GLU A 60 -9.82 -10.06 7.07
N GLU A 61 -10.38 -11.09 6.44
CA GLU A 61 -10.05 -11.49 5.06
C GLU A 61 -10.28 -10.33 4.07
N LYS A 62 -11.43 -9.66 4.18
CA LYS A 62 -11.77 -8.54 3.29
C LYS A 62 -10.92 -7.32 3.55
N GLN A 63 -10.57 -7.03 4.80
CA GLN A 63 -9.63 -5.96 5.13
C GLN A 63 -8.25 -6.23 4.55
N GLU A 64 -7.79 -7.48 4.57
CA GLU A 64 -6.52 -7.88 3.96
C GLU A 64 -6.57 -7.72 2.43
N ALA A 65 -7.70 -8.06 1.80
CA ALA A 65 -7.92 -7.82 0.38
C ALA A 65 -7.86 -6.32 0.01
N VAL A 66 -8.50 -5.44 0.80
CA VAL A 66 -8.43 -3.98 0.60
C VAL A 66 -6.99 -3.48 0.72
N LYS A 67 -6.24 -3.94 1.73
CA LYS A 67 -4.82 -3.58 1.88
C LYS A 67 -3.99 -4.01 0.67
N ARG A 68 -4.21 -5.22 0.15
CA ARG A 68 -3.53 -5.72 -1.05
C ARG A 68 -3.83 -4.85 -2.28
N LEU A 69 -5.10 -4.58 -2.56
CA LEU A 69 -5.51 -3.72 -3.69
C LEU A 69 -4.94 -2.31 -3.58
N LYS A 70 -4.86 -1.75 -2.36
CA LYS A 70 -4.25 -0.44 -2.13
C LYS A 70 -2.75 -0.44 -2.44
N ARG A 71 -2.02 -1.50 -2.06
CA ARG A 71 -0.61 -1.67 -2.42
C ARG A 71 -0.44 -1.80 -3.93
N GLU A 72 -1.23 -2.63 -4.58
CA GLU A 72 -1.19 -2.79 -6.03
C GLU A 72 -1.48 -1.49 -6.79
N GLN A 73 -2.44 -0.69 -6.32
CA GLN A 73 -2.74 0.63 -6.87
C GLN A 73 -1.53 1.58 -6.71
N GLN A 74 -0.88 1.58 -5.54
CA GLN A 74 0.32 2.37 -5.28
C GLN A 74 1.51 1.92 -6.14
N ASP A 75 1.73 0.61 -6.27
CA ASP A 75 2.79 0.03 -7.09
C ASP A 75 2.57 0.33 -8.58
N ALA A 76 1.33 0.23 -9.08
CA ALA A 76 0.99 0.56 -10.45
C ALA A 76 1.17 2.07 -10.75
N ALA A 77 0.86 2.95 -9.79
CA ALA A 77 1.10 4.38 -9.89
C ALA A 77 2.61 4.69 -9.92
N ALA A 78 3.38 4.03 -9.05
CA ALA A 78 4.83 4.19 -8.97
C ALA A 78 5.55 3.69 -10.24
N MET A 79 5.20 2.50 -10.75
CA MET A 79 5.78 1.96 -11.98
C MET A 79 5.49 2.82 -13.21
N GLY A 80 4.32 3.48 -13.25
CA GLY A 80 3.90 4.26 -14.43
C GLY A 80 4.52 5.65 -14.56
N SER A 81 4.75 6.36 -13.45
CA SER A 81 5.21 7.75 -13.46
C SER A 81 6.65 7.91 -13.01
N GLN A 82 7.13 7.08 -12.07
CA GLN A 82 8.39 7.34 -11.39
C GLN A 82 9.59 6.68 -12.08
N ASN A 83 9.43 5.58 -12.83
CA ASN A 83 10.56 4.76 -13.30
C ASN A 83 11.63 5.50 -14.15
N ARG A 84 11.31 6.69 -14.70
CA ARG A 84 12.32 7.57 -15.32
C ARG A 84 12.68 8.79 -14.48
N ALA A 85 11.71 9.40 -13.79
CA ALA A 85 11.92 10.66 -13.09
C ALA A 85 12.88 10.51 -11.90
N TRP A 86 12.69 9.48 -11.05
CA TRP A 86 13.58 9.28 -9.90
C TRP A 86 14.98 8.85 -10.36
N VAL A 87 15.07 7.95 -11.34
CA VAL A 87 16.36 7.50 -11.90
C VAL A 87 17.15 8.66 -12.50
N GLN A 88 16.49 9.57 -13.22
CA GLN A 88 17.12 10.78 -13.76
C GLN A 88 17.59 11.73 -12.65
N VAL A 89 16.82 11.90 -11.59
CA VAL A 89 17.23 12.71 -10.43
C VAL A 89 18.47 12.10 -9.77
N PHE A 90 18.48 10.78 -9.52
CA PHE A 90 19.65 10.13 -8.94
C PHE A 90 20.87 10.16 -9.86
N ALA A 91 20.70 9.99 -11.18
CA ALA A 91 21.77 10.10 -12.16
C ALA A 91 22.33 11.52 -12.28
N GLN A 92 21.47 12.55 -12.16
CA GLN A 92 21.90 13.95 -12.18
C GLN A 92 22.73 14.34 -10.96
N TYR A 93 22.49 13.68 -9.82
CA TYR A 93 23.16 13.92 -8.54
C TYR A 93 24.06 12.75 -8.13
N GLU A 94 24.80 12.18 -9.08
CA GLU A 94 25.79 11.14 -8.81
C GLU A 94 27.01 11.70 -8.05
N ASN A 95 27.60 10.92 -7.14
CA ASN A 95 28.83 11.25 -6.40
C ASN A 95 28.82 12.58 -5.62
N VAL A 96 27.66 12.97 -5.12
CA VAL A 96 27.53 14.16 -4.28
C VAL A 96 28.28 13.97 -2.96
N GLN A 97 29.22 14.86 -2.66
CA GLN A 97 29.99 14.88 -1.42
C GLN A 97 29.38 15.81 -0.35
N GLU A 98 28.59 16.80 -0.77
CA GLU A 98 27.98 17.80 0.11
C GLU A 98 26.48 17.96 -0.16
N LEU A 99 25.70 18.12 0.91
CA LEU A 99 24.25 18.26 0.82
C LEU A 99 23.86 19.66 0.32
N ASP A 100 23.43 19.77 -0.94
CA ASP A 100 22.87 21.01 -1.50
C ASP A 100 21.35 21.09 -1.30
N ARG A 101 20.83 22.32 -1.19
CA ARG A 101 19.40 22.61 -1.09
C ARG A 101 18.61 22.02 -2.26
N ARG A 102 19.18 22.00 -3.46
CA ARG A 102 18.53 21.41 -4.64
C ARG A 102 18.32 19.90 -4.49
N ILE A 103 19.31 19.23 -3.91
CA ILE A 103 19.29 17.79 -3.64
C ILE A 103 18.26 17.47 -2.57
N LEU A 104 18.23 18.27 -1.51
CA LEU A 104 17.25 18.13 -0.43
C LEU A 104 15.82 18.29 -0.96
N LEU A 105 15.56 19.32 -1.77
CA LEU A 105 14.24 19.53 -2.40
C LEU A 105 13.86 18.43 -3.39
N ALA A 106 14.83 17.78 -4.03
CA ALA A 106 14.57 16.73 -5.01
C ALA A 106 14.28 15.37 -4.35
N LEU A 107 14.98 15.04 -3.25
CA LEU A 107 14.96 13.72 -2.64
C LEU A 107 14.09 13.61 -1.38
N VAL A 108 13.87 14.72 -0.66
CA VAL A 108 13.15 14.73 0.61
C VAL A 108 11.70 15.17 0.39
N ASP A 109 10.76 14.39 0.92
CA ASP A 109 9.33 14.74 0.94
C ASP A 109 9.02 15.63 2.14
N LYS A 110 9.42 15.21 3.35
CA LYS A 110 9.23 15.98 4.59
C LYS A 110 10.30 15.65 5.62
N ILE A 111 10.52 16.61 6.52
CA ILE A 111 11.40 16.47 7.68
C ILE A 111 10.52 16.64 8.92
N LEU A 112 10.51 15.62 9.78
CA LEU A 112 9.77 15.62 11.03
C LEU A 112 10.76 15.84 12.18
N ILE A 113 10.48 16.82 13.03
CA ILE A 113 11.30 17.16 14.20
C ILE A 113 10.44 16.91 15.44
N TYR A 114 10.94 16.06 16.33
CA TYR A 114 10.26 15.66 17.56
C TYR A 114 10.86 16.39 18.78
N GLU A 115 10.08 16.49 19.85
CA GLU A 115 10.46 17.20 21.08
C GLU A 115 11.70 16.61 21.78
N ASP A 116 11.94 15.32 21.61
CA ASP A 116 13.11 14.58 22.09
C ASP A 116 14.38 14.85 21.26
N LYS A 117 14.36 15.85 20.38
CA LYS A 117 15.42 16.20 19.41
C LYS A 117 15.66 15.11 18.36
N LYS A 118 14.71 14.19 18.16
CA LYS A 118 14.75 13.24 17.04
C LYS A 118 14.37 13.94 15.74
N VAL A 119 15.13 13.66 14.69
CA VAL A 119 14.83 14.12 13.33
C VAL A 119 14.57 12.91 12.45
N GLU A 120 13.42 12.88 11.77
CA GLU A 120 13.05 11.85 10.81
C GLU A 120 12.92 12.46 9.42
N ILE A 121 13.64 11.88 8.46
CA ILE A 121 13.64 12.32 7.07
C ILE A 121 12.82 11.32 6.27
N VAL A 122 11.73 11.78 5.68
CA VAL A 122 10.91 10.98 4.78
C VAL A 122 11.35 11.26 3.35
N PHE A 123 11.92 10.26 2.69
CA PHE A 123 12.37 10.38 1.31
C PHE A 123 11.22 10.16 0.33
N ARG A 124 11.23 10.97 -0.74
CA ARG A 124 10.21 10.93 -1.80
C ARG A 124 10.24 9.63 -2.62
N TYR A 125 11.40 9.00 -2.76
CA TYR A 125 11.62 7.82 -3.61
C TYR A 125 12.07 6.57 -2.84
N ARG A 126 11.70 6.47 -1.55
CA ARG A 126 12.15 5.40 -0.65
C ARG A 126 11.80 4.01 -1.19
N ASP A 127 10.59 3.85 -1.68
CA ASP A 127 10.05 2.55 -2.06
C ASP A 127 10.58 2.13 -3.45
N GLU A 128 10.77 3.07 -4.37
CA GLU A 128 11.46 2.84 -5.66
C GLU A 128 12.90 2.40 -5.44
N PHE A 129 13.62 3.09 -4.56
CA PHE A 129 15.00 2.75 -4.22
C PHE A 129 15.10 1.37 -3.55
N ALA A 130 14.22 1.07 -2.60
CA ALA A 130 14.20 -0.23 -1.93
C ALA A 130 13.95 -1.39 -2.91
N ARG A 131 12.99 -1.23 -3.83
CA ARG A 131 12.71 -2.21 -4.89
C ARG A 131 13.89 -2.37 -5.85
N ALA A 132 14.49 -1.28 -6.31
CA ALA A 132 15.66 -1.33 -7.19
C ALA A 132 16.85 -2.04 -6.51
N MET A 133 17.06 -1.81 -5.23
CA MET A 133 18.08 -2.49 -4.43
C MET A 133 17.79 -3.99 -4.27
N GLU A 134 16.53 -4.38 -4.11
CA GLU A 134 16.12 -5.78 -4.05
C GLU A 134 16.37 -6.50 -5.38
N VAL A 135 15.99 -5.86 -6.49
CA VAL A 135 16.31 -6.36 -7.85
C VAL A 135 17.82 -6.47 -8.05
N ALA A 136 18.60 -5.43 -7.70
CA ALA A 136 20.05 -5.43 -7.85
C ALA A 136 20.74 -6.52 -7.01
N LYS A 137 20.23 -6.83 -5.82
CA LYS A 137 20.71 -7.96 -5.00
C LYS A 137 20.46 -9.30 -5.70
N ASN A 138 19.27 -9.49 -6.27
CA ASN A 138 18.93 -10.72 -7.00
C ASN A 138 19.77 -10.90 -8.27
N TYR A 139 20.32 -9.82 -8.83
CA TYR A 139 21.24 -9.87 -9.97
C TYR A 139 22.67 -10.28 -9.60
N LYS A 140 23.11 -10.19 -8.33
CA LYS A 140 24.46 -10.62 -7.91
C LYS A 140 24.70 -12.12 -8.09
N ASP A 141 23.64 -12.91 -8.19
CA ASP A 141 23.70 -14.38 -8.35
C ASP A 141 23.53 -14.84 -9.81
N CYS A 142 23.43 -13.91 -10.77
CA CYS A 142 23.27 -14.22 -12.19
C CYS A 142 24.54 -13.82 -12.96
N PRO A 143 25.31 -14.76 -13.54
CA PRO A 143 26.42 -14.41 -14.41
C PRO A 143 25.89 -13.60 -15.59
N LEU A 144 26.47 -12.43 -15.83
CA LEU A 144 26.20 -11.67 -17.05
C LEU A 144 26.48 -12.57 -18.26
N PRO A 145 25.55 -12.69 -19.23
CA PRO A 145 25.87 -13.37 -20.48
C PRO A 145 27.02 -12.61 -21.13
N ALA A 146 28.07 -13.36 -21.49
CA ALA A 146 29.20 -12.81 -22.23
C ALA A 146 28.65 -12.14 -23.50
N VAL A 147 28.86 -10.83 -23.59
CA VAL A 147 28.59 -10.08 -24.81
C VAL A 147 29.64 -10.54 -25.83
N GLY A 148 29.20 -11.34 -26.79
CA GLY A 148 29.96 -11.71 -27.99
C GLY A 148 29.79 -10.69 -29.10
#